data_AF-A0A2A8H8R9-F1
#
_entry.id   AF-A0A2A8H8R9-F1
#
_cell.length_a   1.000
_cell.length_b   1.000
_cell.length_c   1.000
_cell.angle_alpha   90.00
_cell.angle_beta   90.00
_cell.angle_gamma   90.00
#
_symmetry.space_group_name_H-M   'P 1'
#
loop_
_entity.id
_entity.type
_entity.pdbx_description
1 polymer ?
#
loop_
_entity_poly.entity_id
_entity_poly.type
_entity_poly.pdbx_seq_one_letter_code
_entity_poly.pdbx_strand_id
1 'polypeptide(L)' 'VDLYEVFCGVLYLLTTGCQWRNLPSDFPNWQTVYFYYQIWRKVDENGISLLEKVHKKIG' A
#
# COMPACT_ATOMS: atom_id res chain seq x y z
N VAL A 1 -4.31 11.94 -6.56
CA VAL A 1 -3.62 10.98 -5.68
C VAL A 1 -3.22 9.83 -6.57
N ASP A 2 -1.95 9.73 -6.88
CA ASP A 2 -1.46 8.70 -7.77
C ASP A 2 -1.36 7.38 -7.01
N LEU A 3 -1.97 6.33 -7.57
CA LEU A 3 -1.94 4.98 -6.98
C LEU A 3 -0.50 4.48 -6.78
N TYR A 4 0.43 4.93 -7.63
CA TYR A 4 1.85 4.63 -7.51
C TYR A 4 2.47 5.26 -6.27
N GLU A 5 2.20 6.53 -5.97
CA GLU A 5 2.72 7.19 -4.76
C GLU A 5 2.16 6.54 -3.49
N VAL A 6 0.90 6.13 -3.52
CA VAL A 6 0.27 5.36 -2.44
C VAL A 6 0.96 4.00 -2.26
N PHE A 7 1.25 3.30 -3.37
CA PHE A 7 1.97 2.03 -3.33
C PHE A 7 3.39 2.20 -2.78
N CYS A 8 4.12 3.22 -3.25
CA CYS A 8 5.43 3.57 -2.73
C CYS A 8 5.38 3.93 -1.24
N GLY A 9 4.36 4.66 -0.79
CA GLY A 9 4.15 4.96 0.63
C GLY A 9 3.92 3.70 1.47
N VAL A 10 3.10 2.75 1.00
CA VAL A 10 2.91 1.44 1.66
C VAL A 10 4.21 0.64 1.67
N LEU A 11 4.93 0.57 0.55
CA LEU A 11 6.19 -0.17 0.44
C LEU A 11 7.27 0.42 1.35
N TYR A 12 7.33 1.75 1.43
CA TYR A 12 8.23 2.47 2.32
C TYR A 12 7.92 2.19 3.79
N LEU A 13 6.63 2.17 4.17
CA LEU A 13 6.20 1.78 5.51
C LEU A 13 6.58 0.34 5.84
N LEU A 14 6.41 -0.59 4.88
CA LEU A 14 6.76 -2.00 5.06
C LEU A 14 8.28 -2.23 5.14
N THR A 15 9.06 -1.47 4.37
CA THR A 15 10.53 -1.58 4.33
C THR A 15 11.18 -0.93 5.55
N THR A 16 10.73 0.26 5.92
CA THR A 16 11.32 1.03 7.02
C THR A 16 10.70 0.67 8.38
N GLY A 17 9.51 0.06 8.40
CA GLY A 17 8.79 -0.31 9.62
C GLY A 17 8.24 0.89 10.41
N CYS A 18 8.21 2.08 9.80
CA CYS A 18 7.74 3.31 10.45
C CYS A 18 6.23 3.29 10.71
N GLN A 19 5.78 4.06 11.71
CA GLN A 19 4.35 4.28 11.92
C GLN A 19 3.75 5.10 10.77
N TRP A 20 2.51 4.79 10.40
CA TRP A 20 1.71 5.51 9.40
C TRP A 20 1.70 7.03 9.61
N ARG A 21 1.69 7.48 10.87
CA ARG A 21 1.71 8.91 11.22
C ARG A 21 3.03 9.62 10.96
N ASN A 22 4.10 8.84 10.82
CA ASN A 22 5.45 9.34 10.58
C ASN A 22 5.81 9.31 9.09
N LEU A 23 4.83 9.11 8.22
CA LEU A 23 5.02 9.17 6.78
C LEU A 23 5.42 10.62 6.40
N PRO A 24 6.56 10.82 5.71
CA PRO A 24 6.99 12.15 5.32
C PRO A 24 5.97 12.77 4.36
N SER A 25 5.86 14.10 4.40
CA SER A 25 4.87 14.85 3.61
C SER A 25 5.11 14.81 2.10
N ASP A 26 6.22 14.21 1.66
CA ASP A 26 6.50 13.83 0.27
C ASP A 26 5.50 12.80 -0.26
N PHE A 27 4.90 11.99 0.62
CA PHE A 27 3.88 11.01 0.22
C PHE A 27 2.46 11.53 0.45
N PRO A 28 1.46 10.99 -0.27
CA PRO A 28 0.06 11.29 -0.01
C PRO A 28 -0.29 10.98 1.45
N ASN A 29 -1.24 11.74 2.00
CA ASN A 29 -1.68 11.63 3.39
C ASN A 29 -1.83 10.17 3.82
N TRP A 30 -1.27 9.82 4.98
CA TRP A 30 -1.28 8.46 5.51
C TRP A 30 -2.69 7.88 5.63
N GLN A 31 -3.72 8.72 5.81
CA GLN A 31 -5.12 8.32 5.79
C GLN A 31 -5.54 7.75 4.43
N THR A 32 -5.13 8.40 3.35
CA THR A 32 -5.35 7.95 1.97
C THR A 32 -4.58 6.67 1.71
N VAL A 33 -3.31 6.61 2.11
CA VAL A 33 -2.49 5.40 1.96
C VAL A 33 -3.10 4.21 2.71
N TYR A 34 -3.57 4.44 3.93
CA TYR A 34 -4.26 3.42 4.73
C TYR A 34 -5.60 2.99 4.10
N PHE A 35 -6.38 3.94 3.57
CA PHE A 35 -7.64 3.64 2.89
C PHE A 35 -7.42 2.74 1.67
N TYR A 36 -6.42 3.06 0.83
CA TYR A 36 -6.04 2.21 -0.29
C TYR A 36 -5.44 0.89 0.14
N TYR A 37 -4.63 0.86 1.21
CA TYR A 37 -4.13 -0.38 1.79
C TYR A 37 -5.29 -1.29 2.22
N GLN A 38 -6.34 -0.75 2.85
CA GLN A 38 -7.54 -1.51 3.20
C GLN A 38 -8.27 -2.03 1.96
N ILE A 39 -8.35 -1.24 0.89
CA ILE A 39 -8.95 -1.66 -0.39
C ILE A 39 -8.13 -2.79 -1.03
N TRP A 40 -6.80 -2.70 -1.06
CA TRP A 40 -5.93 -3.73 -1.63
C TRP A 40 -5.81 -4.99 -0.77
N ARG A 41 -5.98 -4.83 0.55
CA ARG A 41 -6.12 -5.94 1.50
C ARG A 41 -7.49 -6.60 1.37
N LYS A 42 -8.50 -5.90 0.86
CA LYS A 42 -9.81 -6.48 0.60
C LYS A 42 -9.63 -7.55 -0.48
N VAL A 43 -9.76 -8.79 -0.04
CA VAL A 43 -9.53 -9.97 -0.85
C VAL A 43 -10.71 -10.13 -1.80
N ASP A 44 -10.43 -10.36 -3.07
CA ASP A 44 -11.45 -10.68 -4.08
C ASP A 44 -12.04 -12.07 -3.80
N GLU A 45 -13.17 -12.42 -4.42
CA GLU A 45 -13.89 -13.71 -4.20
C GLU A 45 -13.02 -14.96 -4.38
N ASN A 46 -11.87 -14.82 -5.05
CA ASN A 46 -10.90 -15.88 -5.30
C ASN A 46 -9.85 -16.07 -4.19
N GLY A 47 -9.89 -15.30 -3.09
CA GLY A 47 -8.91 -15.41 -2.01
C GLY A 47 -7.54 -14.79 -2.32
N ILE A 48 -7.37 -14.13 -3.47
CA ILE A 48 -6.10 -13.56 -3.93
C ILE A 48 -6.16 -12.03 -3.82
N SER A 49 -5.30 -11.47 -2.96
CA SER A 49 -5.19 -10.01 -2.82
C SER A 49 -4.48 -9.38 -4.03
N LEU A 50 -4.76 -8.11 -4.31
CA LEU A 50 -4.05 -7.34 -5.34
C LEU A 50 -2.53 -7.32 -5.07
N LEU A 51 -2.14 -7.28 -3.79
CA LEU A 51 -0.75 -7.41 -3.36
C LEU A 51 -0.14 -8.75 -3.76
N GLU A 52 -0.84 -9.85 -3.56
CA GLU A 52 -0.40 -11.20 -3.98
C GLU A 52 -0.24 -11.29 -5.51
N LYS A 53 -1.15 -10.68 -6.29
CA LYS A 53 -1.03 -10.63 -7.75
C LYS A 53 0.20 -9.85 -8.21
N VAL A 54 0.50 -8.72 -7.57
CA VAL A 54 1.67 -7.90 -7.89
C VAL A 54 2.96 -8.62 -7.48
N HIS A 55 2.98 -9.25 -6.30
CA HIS A 55 4.12 -10.03 -5.83
C HIS A 55 4.42 -11.22 -6.76
N LYS A 56 3.39 -11.95 -7.20
CA LYS A 56 3.52 -13.05 -8.19
C LYS A 56 3.96 -12.62 -9.59
N LYS A 57 3.85 -11.33 -9.93
CA LYS A 57 4.21 -10.82 -11.26
C LYS A 57 5.63 -10.24 -11.31
N ILE A 58 6.20 -9.97 -10.13
CA ILE A 58 7.57 -9.45 -9.98
C ILE A 58 8.57 -10.61 -9.77
N GLY A 59 8.11 -11.79 -9.33
CA GLY A 59 8.86 -13.05 -9.37
C GLY A 59 8.58 -13.83 -10.65
#